data_AF-A0A961P0Y1-F1
#
_entry.id   AF-A0A961P0Y1-F1
#
_cell.length_a   1.000
_cell.length_b   1.000
_cell.length_c   1.000
_cell.angle_alpha   90.00
_cell.angle_beta   90.00
_cell.angle_gamma   90.00
#
_symmetry.space_group_name_H-M   'P 1'
#
loop_
_entity.id
_entity.type
_entity.pdbx_description
1 polymer ?
#
loop_
_entity_poly.entity_id
_entity_poly.type
_entity_poly.pdbx_seq_one_letter_code
_entity_poly.pdbx_strand_id
1 'polypeptide(L)'
;ESGSIEQDADVVMFVFREEYYVEREKPSDEKLDEMAAWQERMSRLHGKAEVIIGKQRHGPIGTVELSFESQFTRFGNLVKPWQQVEGDGY
;
A
#
# COMPACT_ATOMS: atom_id res chain seq x y z
N GLU A 1 11.71 19.90 10.24
CA GLU A 1 10.68 20.92 9.96
C GLU A 1 10.71 21.28 8.48
N SER A 2 9.69 20.86 7.73
CA SER A 2 9.51 21.13 6.29
C SER A 2 8.63 22.38 6.10
N GLY A 3 8.84 23.41 6.93
CA GLY A 3 7.87 24.49 7.12
C GLY A 3 7.58 25.34 5.88
N SER A 4 8.48 25.41 4.90
CA SER A 4 8.23 26.13 3.63
C SER A 4 7.66 25.23 2.55
N ILE A 5 8.25 24.05 2.34
CA ILE A 5 7.88 23.11 1.26
C ILE A 5 6.43 22.61 1.44
N GLU A 6 6.01 22.35 2.68
CA GLU A 6 4.65 21.88 2.94
C GLU A 6 3.61 22.98 2.69
N GLN A 7 3.96 24.25 2.92
CA GLN A 7 3.03 25.37 2.74
C GLN A 7 2.78 25.66 1.26
N ASP A 8 3.82 25.57 0.43
CA ASP A 8 3.77 25.91 -1.00
C ASP A 8 3.20 24.77 -1.87
N ALA A 9 3.24 23.52 -1.41
CA ALA A 9 2.72 22.38 -2.16
C ALA A 9 1.18 22.45 -2.34
N ASP A 10 0.70 22.19 -3.56
CA ASP A 10 -0.74 22.01 -3.83
C ASP A 10 -1.22 20.63 -3.38
N VAL A 11 -0.38 19.61 -3.54
CA VAL A 11 -0.63 18.22 -3.14
C VAL A 11 0.59 17.64 -2.42
N VAL A 12 0.35 16.93 -1.33
CA VAL A 12 1.37 16.13 -0.63
C VAL A 12 0.85 14.70 -0.54
N MET A 13 1.65 13.75 -1.04
CA MET A 13 1.34 12.32 -0.98
C MET A 13 2.44 11.57 -0.26
N PHE A 14 2.04 10.59 0.55
CA PHE A 14 2.93 9.64 1.19
C PHE A 14 2.70 8.26 0.59
N VAL A 15 3.78 7.55 0.30
CA VAL A 15 3.72 6.15 -0.14
C VAL A 15 4.00 5.28 1.07
N PHE A 16 3.07 4.39 1.39
CA PHE A 16 3.19 3.43 2.47
C PHE A 16 3.09 2.01 1.93
N ARG A 17 4.06 1.16 2.28
CA ARG A 17 4.09 -0.25 1.91
C ARG A 17 4.16 -1.08 3.18
N GLU A 18 3.01 -1.51 3.70
CA GLU A 18 2.97 -2.26 4.95
C GLU A 18 3.81 -3.53 4.89
N GLU A 19 3.76 -4.26 3.78
CA GLU A 19 4.59 -5.45 3.50
C GLU A 19 6.08 -5.25 3.86
N TYR A 20 6.66 -4.10 3.51
CA TYR A 20 8.08 -3.80 3.77
C TYR A 20 8.43 -3.70 5.24
N TYR A 21 7.49 -3.25 6.08
CA TYR A 21 7.67 -3.18 7.53
C TYR A 21 7.42 -4.55 8.16
N VAL A 22 6.36 -5.23 7.75
CA VAL A 22 6.00 -6.56 8.30
C VAL A 22 7.06 -7.60 7.97
N GLU A 23 7.68 -7.52 6.78
CA GLU A 23 8.77 -8.42 6.42
C GLU A 23 9.94 -8.38 7.43
N ARG A 24 10.20 -7.20 8.01
CA ARG A 24 11.25 -6.99 9.03
C ARG A 24 10.85 -7.43 10.43
N GLU A 25 9.56 -7.64 10.65
CA GLU A 25 9.01 -8.17 11.91
C GLU A 25 8.97 -9.71 11.91
N LYS A 26 9.65 -10.38 10.95
CA LYS A 26 9.66 -11.84 10.85
C LYS A 26 10.07 -12.49 12.19
N PRO A 27 9.20 -13.32 12.79
CA PRO A 27 9.52 -14.04 14.03
C PRO A 27 10.66 -15.04 13.86
N SER A 28 11.24 -15.49 14.97
CA SER A 28 12.16 -16.63 14.99
C SER A 28 11.46 -17.90 14.53
N ASP A 29 12.18 -18.79 13.82
CA ASP A 29 11.65 -20.06 13.31
C ASP A 29 11.18 -21.01 14.43
N GLU A 30 11.65 -20.80 15.67
CA GLU A 30 11.22 -21.58 16.85
C GLU A 30 9.79 -21.25 17.31
N LYS A 31 9.26 -20.09 16.92
CA LYS A 31 7.95 -19.60 17.34
C LYS A 31 6.89 -19.88 16.28
N LEU A 32 6.53 -21.14 16.12
CA LEU A 32 5.66 -21.62 15.05
C LEU A 32 4.29 -20.90 14.98
N ASP A 33 3.67 -20.61 16.12
CA ASP A 33 2.37 -19.93 16.17
C ASP A 33 2.47 -18.46 15.70
N GLU A 34 3.50 -17.74 16.14
CA GLU A 34 3.77 -16.36 15.69
C GLU A 34 4.15 -16.33 14.19
N MET A 35 4.90 -17.33 13.73
CA MET A 35 5.28 -17.49 12.32
C MET A 35 4.05 -17.70 11.44
N ALA A 36 3.10 -18.53 11.85
CA ALA A 36 1.87 -18.77 11.11
C ALA A 36 1.03 -17.48 10.95
N ALA A 37 0.84 -16.73 12.05
CA ALA A 37 0.13 -15.45 12.00
C ALA A 37 0.86 -14.41 11.13
N TRP A 38 2.19 -14.37 11.20
CA TRP A 38 3.00 -13.49 10.36
C TRP A 38 2.89 -13.85 8.87
N GLN A 39 2.91 -15.14 8.52
CA GLN A 39 2.74 -15.61 7.14
C GLN A 39 1.37 -15.24 6.58
N GLU A 40 0.31 -15.42 7.37
CA GLU A 40 -1.04 -15.01 6.97
C GLU A 40 -1.13 -13.50 6.73
N ARG A 41 -0.55 -12.69 7.63
CA ARG A 41 -0.47 -11.24 7.45
C ARG A 41 0.31 -10.88 6.19
N MET A 42 1.49 -11.45 5.98
CA MET A 42 2.30 -11.22 4.78
C MET A 42 1.56 -11.57 3.50
N SER A 43 0.85 -12.70 3.47
CA SER A 43 0.06 -13.10 2.29
C SER A 43 -1.02 -12.09 1.94
N ARG A 44 -1.68 -11.49 2.94
CA ARG A 44 -2.72 -10.46 2.72
C ARG A 44 -2.18 -9.12 2.25
N LEU A 45 -0.95 -8.79 2.64
CA LEU A 45 -0.26 -7.53 2.32
C LEU A 45 0.55 -7.61 1.03
N HIS A 46 0.90 -8.82 0.59
CA HIS A 46 1.76 -9.06 -0.55
C HIS A 46 1.23 -8.34 -1.79
N GLY A 47 2.12 -7.58 -2.43
CA GLY A 47 1.82 -6.84 -3.65
C GLY A 47 0.80 -5.70 -3.48
N LYS A 48 0.59 -5.20 -2.26
CA LYS A 48 -0.24 -4.02 -1.98
C LYS A 48 0.60 -2.83 -1.53
N ALA A 49 0.15 -1.64 -1.88
CA ALA A 49 0.67 -0.38 -1.38
C ALA A 49 -0.46 0.61 -1.17
N GLU A 50 -0.23 1.58 -0.29
CA GLU A 50 -1.15 2.68 -0.03
C GLU A 50 -0.49 4.00 -0.43
N VAL A 51 -1.26 4.85 -1.11
CA VAL A 51 -0.91 6.25 -1.34
C VAL A 51 -1.85 7.10 -0.50
N ILE A 52 -1.28 7.82 0.45
CA ILE A 52 -2.01 8.69 1.38
C ILE A 52 -1.86 10.11 0.90
N ILE A 53 -2.96 10.73 0.49
CA ILE A 53 -3.04 12.14 0.14
C ILE A 53 -3.16 12.92 1.44
N GLY A 54 -2.05 13.44 1.94
CA GLY A 54 -2.00 14.21 3.20
C GLY A 54 -2.39 15.69 3.01
N LYS A 55 -2.20 16.24 1.80
CA LYS A 55 -2.62 17.60 1.45
C LYS A 55 -3.19 17.63 0.03
N GLN A 56 -4.28 18.36 -0.15
CA GLN A 56 -4.87 18.68 -1.44
C GLN A 56 -5.63 20.02 -1.31
N ARG A 57 -5.14 21.11 -1.92
CA ARG A 57 -5.69 22.47 -1.72
C ARG A 57 -7.15 22.64 -2.20
N HIS A 58 -7.53 21.90 -3.23
CA HIS A 58 -8.84 22.06 -3.89
C HIS A 58 -9.61 20.75 -4.04
N GLY A 59 -9.44 19.84 -3.09
CA GLY A 59 -10.05 18.52 -3.20
C GLY A 59 -9.93 17.70 -1.92
N PRO A 60 -10.56 16.52 -1.91
CA PRO A 60 -10.53 15.64 -0.75
C PRO A 60 -9.15 15.05 -0.53
N ILE A 61 -8.83 14.83 0.73
CA ILE A 61 -7.74 13.96 1.18
C ILE A 61 -8.26 12.52 1.35
N GLY A 62 -7.35 11.56 1.43
CA GLY A 62 -7.70 10.16 1.66
C GLY A 62 -6.59 9.21 1.29
N THR A 63 -6.88 7.92 1.42
CA THR A 63 -5.95 6.82 1.08
C THR A 63 -6.46 6.08 -0.14
N VAL A 64 -5.53 5.80 -1.07
CA VAL A 64 -5.78 5.01 -2.27
C VAL A 64 -4.93 3.74 -2.19
N GLU A 65 -5.59 2.58 -2.22
CA GLU A 65 -4.91 1.30 -2.33
C GLU A 65 -4.50 1.03 -3.79
N LEU A 66 -3.26 0.58 -3.97
CA LEU A 66 -2.62 0.26 -5.23
C LEU A 66 -2.03 -1.16 -5.20
N SER A 67 -1.89 -1.77 -6.37
CA SER A 67 -1.03 -2.94 -6.51
C SER A 67 0.43 -2.51 -6.62
N PHE A 68 1.35 -3.29 -6.08
CA PHE A 68 2.78 -3.02 -6.16
C PHE A 68 3.55 -4.26 -6.63
N GLU A 69 4.26 -4.11 -7.74
CA GLU A 69 5.13 -5.15 -8.30
C GLU A 69 6.58 -4.87 -7.91
N SER A 70 7.03 -5.54 -6.84
CA SER A 70 8.34 -5.31 -6.22
C SER A 70 9.51 -5.51 -7.17
N GLN A 71 9.45 -6.55 -8.01
CA GLN A 71 10.48 -6.85 -9.01
C GLN A 71 10.73 -5.72 -10.03
N PHE A 72 9.75 -4.85 -10.27
CA PHE A 72 9.84 -3.74 -11.21
C PHE A 72 9.75 -2.37 -10.52
N THR A 73 9.59 -2.32 -9.19
CA THR A 73 9.29 -1.10 -8.43
C THR A 73 8.11 -0.33 -9.05
N ARG A 74 7.08 -1.05 -9.49
CA ARG A 74 5.96 -0.49 -10.27
C ARG A 74 4.68 -0.48 -9.44
N PHE A 75 4.00 0.66 -9.44
CA PHE A 75 2.64 0.79 -8.91
C PHE A 75 1.62 0.59 -10.03
N GLY A 76 0.57 -0.16 -9.75
CA GLY A 76 -0.54 -0.41 -10.66
C GLY A 76 -1.88 -0.20 -9.97
N ASN A 77 -2.95 -0.26 -10.76
CA ASN A 77 -4.30 -0.21 -10.22
C ASN A 77 -4.58 -1.51 -9.48
N LEU A 78 -4.94 -1.41 -8.20
CA LEU A 78 -5.45 -2.57 -7.48
C LEU A 78 -6.80 -2.95 -8.08
N VAL A 79 -6.89 -4.13 -8.69
CA VAL A 79 -8.16 -4.64 -9.23
C VAL A 79 -9.14 -4.77 -8.08
N LYS A 80 -10.19 -3.95 -8.08
CA LYS A 80 -11.24 -4.05 -7.08
C LYS A 80 -12.21 -5.16 -7.47
N PRO A 81 -12.82 -5.90 -6.52
CA PRO A 81 -13.68 -7.05 -6.83
C PRO A 81 -14.80 -6.77 -7.84
N TRP A 82 -15.28 -5.52 -7.93
CA TRP A 82 -16.31 -5.10 -8.88
C TRP A 82 -15.79 -4.78 -10.29
N GLN A 83 -14.48 -4.56 -10.47
CA GLN A 83 -13.87 -4.33 -11.79
C GLN A 83 -13.58 -5.65 -12.53
N GLN A 84 -13.75 -6.80 -11.87
CA GLN A 84 -13.62 -8.12 -12.48
C GLN A 84 -14.84 -8.51 -13.34
N VAL A 85 -15.97 -7.80 -13.21
CA VAL A 85 -17.25 -8.18 -13.83
C VAL A 85 -17.40 -7.66 -15.27
N GLU A 86 -16.60 -6.68 -15.70
CA GLU A 86 -16.73 -6.05 -17.03
C GLU A 86 -15.83 -6.65 -18.12
N GLY A 87 -15.06 -7.71 -17.83
CA GLY A 87 -14.07 -8.30 -18.76
C GLY A 87 -14.53 -9.49 -19.61
N ASP A 88 -15.57 -10.22 -19.20
CA ASP A 88 -15.97 -11.50 -19.82
C ASP A 88 -17.28 -11.39 -20.61
N GLY A 89 -17.38 -10.36 -21.46
CA GLY A 89 -18.61 -10.04 -22.17
C GLY A 89 -18.42 -9.72 -23.65
N TYR A 90 -17.75 -10.59 -24.41
CA TYR A 90 -18.03 -10.92 -25.82
C TYR A 90 -17.41 -12.28 -26.20
#